data_AF-A0AAV3ECW3-F1
#
_entry.id   AF-A0AAV3ECW3-F1
#
_cell.length_a   1.000
_cell.length_b   1.000
_cell.length_c   1.000
_cell.angle_alpha   90.00
_cell.angle_beta   90.00
_cell.angle_gamma   90.00
#
_symmetry.space_group_name_H-M   'P 1'
#
loop_
_entity.id
_entity.type
_entity.pdbx_description
1 polymer ?
#
loop_
_entity_poly.entity_id
_entity_poly.type
_entity_poly.pdbx_seq_one_letter_code
_entity_poly.pdbx_strand_id
1 'polypeptide(L)'
;MHYLFALPLVGGILLLLFMKIIPNLSRLSLNLWNSAVAIMTAGMLFRGIVNLSGRSTTLDMPYWYVGAAFASLALFSMVFTRSVWVDNKETSSMS
;
A
#
# COMPACT_ATOMS: atom_id res chain seq x y z
N MET A 1 -13.47 -18.94 0.74
CA MET A 1 -13.23 -18.11 -0.47
C MET A 1 -13.92 -16.74 -0.41
N HIS A 2 -14.84 -16.47 0.53
CA HIS A 2 -15.56 -15.19 0.59
C HIS A 2 -14.68 -13.95 0.90
N TYR A 3 -13.54 -14.12 1.57
CA TYR A 3 -12.70 -13.00 2.01
C TYR A 3 -11.53 -12.65 1.06
N LEU A 4 -11.43 -13.29 -0.10
CA LEU A 4 -10.30 -13.09 -1.04
C LEU A 4 -10.17 -11.63 -1.50
N PHE A 5 -11.30 -10.93 -1.66
CA PHE A 5 -11.33 -9.53 -2.07
C PHE A 5 -11.26 -8.53 -0.90
N ALA A 6 -11.33 -8.99 0.35
CA ALA A 6 -11.36 -8.09 1.50
C ALA A 6 -10.06 -7.27 1.60
N LEU A 7 -8.91 -7.90 1.37
CA LEU A 7 -7.61 -7.25 1.46
C LEU A 7 -7.38 -6.14 0.43
N PRO A 8 -7.57 -6.37 -0.89
CA PRO A 8 -7.44 -5.30 -1.87
C PRO A 8 -8.48 -4.19 -1.67
N LEU A 9 -9.70 -4.53 -1.23
CA LEU A 9 -10.74 -3.53 -0.97
C LEU A 9 -10.38 -2.63 0.22
N VAL A 10 -9.97 -3.23 1.34
CA VAL A 10 -9.51 -2.51 2.54
C VAL A 10 -8.26 -1.68 2.23
N GLY A 11 -7.30 -2.24 1.49
CA GLY A 11 -6.09 -1.54 1.06
C GLY A 11 -6.37 -0.32 0.17
N GLY A 12 -7.36 -0.42 -0.72
CA GLY A 12 -7.81 0.70 -1.55
C GLY A 12 -8.55 1.78 -0.76
N ILE A 13 -9.46 1.39 0.14
CA ILE A 13 -10.19 2.33 1.02
C ILE A 13 -9.22 3.10 1.91
N LEU A 14 -8.24 2.41 2.51
CA LEU A 14 -7.18 3.04 3.31
C LEU A 14 -6.37 4.05 2.50
N LEU A 15 -6.01 3.72 1.26
CA LEU A 15 -5.29 4.66 0.38
C LEU A 15 -6.09 5.95 0.15
N LEU A 16 -7.38 5.83 -0.13
CA LEU A 16 -8.25 6.99 -0.33
C LEU A 16 -8.36 7.86 0.94
N LEU A 17 -8.40 7.23 2.12
CA LEU A 17 -8.36 7.94 3.40
C LEU A 17 -7.02 8.68 3.59
N PHE A 18 -5.89 8.05 3.25
CA PHE A 18 -4.58 8.72 3.31
C PHE A 18 -4.50 9.92 2.37
N MET A 19 -5.01 9.79 1.14
CA MET A 19 -5.06 10.90 0.19
C MET A 19 -5.99 12.04 0.65
N LYS A 20 -7.04 11.72 1.41
CA LYS A 20 -7.94 12.74 2.01
C LYS A 20 -7.26 13.54 3.12
N ILE A 21 -6.42 12.90 3.94
CA ILE A 21 -5.71 13.56 5.05
C ILE A 21 -4.45 14.27 4.55
N ILE A 22 -3.72 13.65 3.62
CA ILE A 22 -2.47 14.16 3.04
C ILE A 22 -2.68 14.33 1.54
N PRO A 23 -3.16 15.50 1.07
CA PRO A 23 -3.25 15.76 -0.36
C PRO A 23 -1.83 15.77 -0.95
N ASN A 24 -1.66 15.14 -2.13
CA ASN A 24 -0.40 14.98 -2.87
C ASN A 24 0.62 14.02 -2.23
N LEU A 25 0.27 12.74 -2.16
CA LEU A 25 1.24 11.66 -1.90
C LEU A 25 2.24 11.54 -3.06
N SER A 26 3.52 11.33 -2.73
CA SER A 26 4.57 11.09 -3.73
C SER A 26 4.29 9.83 -4.55
N ARG A 27 4.68 9.83 -5.84
CA ARG A 27 4.60 8.65 -6.72
C ARG A 27 5.27 7.42 -6.11
N LEU A 28 6.35 7.64 -5.35
CA LEU A 28 7.05 6.57 -4.64
C LEU A 28 6.15 5.92 -3.59
N SER A 29 5.52 6.72 -2.72
CA SER A 29 4.64 6.23 -1.65
C SER A 29 3.43 5.48 -2.22
N LEU A 30 2.85 5.99 -3.32
CA LEU A 30 1.74 5.32 -4.02
C LEU A 30 2.17 3.97 -4.61
N ASN A 31 3.34 3.90 -5.24
CA ASN A 31 3.85 2.66 -5.83
C ASN A 31 4.17 1.62 -4.74
N LEU A 32 4.78 2.04 -3.63
CA LEU A 32 5.08 1.18 -2.48
C LEU A 32 3.78 0.63 -1.86
N TRP A 33 2.77 1.49 -1.68
CA TRP A 33 1.47 1.07 -1.17
C TRP A 33 0.77 0.06 -2.10
N ASN A 34 0.70 0.36 -3.40
CA ASN A 34 0.10 -0.55 -4.39
C ASN A 34 0.83 -1.89 -4.45
N SER A 35 2.17 -1.86 -4.35
CA SER A 35 2.99 -3.08 -4.31
C SER A 35 2.71 -3.91 -3.05
N ALA A 36 2.58 -3.26 -1.88
CA ALA A 36 2.23 -3.93 -0.63
C ALA A 36 0.87 -4.65 -0.73
N VAL A 37 -0.16 -3.95 -1.21
CA VAL A 37 -1.52 -4.49 -1.38
C VAL A 37 -1.53 -5.65 -2.38
N ALA A 38 -0.79 -5.54 -3.49
CA ALA A 38 -0.68 -6.60 -4.48
C ALA A 38 -0.03 -7.87 -3.90
N ILE A 39 1.05 -7.74 -3.14
CA ILE A 39 1.77 -8.87 -2.53
C ILE A 39 0.87 -9.60 -1.51
N MET A 40 0.19 -8.84 -0.63
CA MET A 40 -0.72 -9.44 0.35
C MET A 40 -1.92 -10.13 -0.32
N THR A 41 -2.44 -9.55 -1.39
CA THR A 41 -3.53 -10.15 -2.18
C THR A 41 -3.07 -11.45 -2.84
N ALA A 42 -1.86 -11.47 -3.41
CA ALA A 42 -1.26 -12.68 -4.00
C ALA A 42 -1.09 -13.79 -2.94
N GLY A 43 -0.63 -13.45 -1.73
CA GLY A 43 -0.52 -14.40 -0.63
C GLY A 43 -1.86 -15.02 -0.22
N MET A 44 -2.93 -14.22 -0.18
CA MET A 44 -4.28 -14.72 0.11
C MET A 44 -4.84 -15.59 -1.01
N LEU A 45 -4.61 -15.22 -2.27
CA LEU A 45 -4.99 -16.06 -3.42
C LEU A 45 -4.26 -17.40 -3.37
N PHE A 46 -2.95 -17.38 -3.12
CA PHE A 46 -2.16 -18.59 -2.97
C PHE A 46 -2.69 -19.48 -1.84
N ARG A 47 -2.96 -18.90 -0.67
CA ARG A 47 -3.59 -19.63 0.46
C ARG A 47 -4.96 -20.19 0.09
N GLY A 48 -5.76 -19.46 -0.69
CA GLY A 48 -7.03 -19.93 -1.22
C GLY A 48 -6.88 -21.16 -2.13
N ILE A 49 -5.94 -21.11 -3.07
CA ILE A 49 -5.63 -22.24 -3.98
C ILE A 49 -5.18 -23.46 -3.18
N VAL A 50 -4.27 -23.29 -2.22
CA VAL A 50 -3.77 -24.39 -1.40
C VAL A 50 -4.89 -25.02 -0.57
N ASN A 51 -5.74 -24.20 0.06
CA ASN A 51 -6.89 -24.70 0.82
C ASN A 51 -7.90 -25.45 -0.07
N LEU A 52 -8.12 -25.02 -1.32
CA LEU A 52 -8.97 -25.74 -2.28
C LEU A 52 -8.36 -27.10 -2.65
N SER A 53 -7.04 -27.18 -2.76
CA SER A 53 -6.34 -28.43 -3.07
C SER A 53 -6.29 -29.43 -1.92
N GLY A 54 -6.86 -29.11 -0.74
CA GLY A 54 -6.85 -29.98 0.44
C GLY A 54 -5.48 -30.11 1.12
N ARG A 55 -4.51 -29.29 0.73
CA ARG A 55 -3.16 -29.25 1.30
C ARG A 55 -3.05 -28.09 2.28
N SER A 56 -2.20 -28.24 3.30
CA SER A 56 -1.77 -27.13 4.16
C SER A 56 -0.29 -26.83 3.87
N THR A 57 0.03 -25.57 3.62
CA THR A 57 1.41 -25.10 3.44
C THR A 57 1.60 -23.80 4.20
N THR A 58 2.82 -23.55 4.67
CA THR A 58 3.23 -22.30 5.32
C THR A 58 3.82 -21.29 4.33
N LEU A 59 3.77 -21.61 3.04
CA LEU A 59 4.32 -20.78 1.98
C LEU A 59 3.49 -19.50 1.71
N ASP A 60 2.40 -19.28 2.46
CA ASP A 60 1.68 -18.01 2.55
C ASP A 60 2.39 -16.99 3.46
N MET A 61 3.16 -17.43 4.46
CA MET A 61 3.85 -16.55 5.41
C MET A 61 4.81 -15.52 4.75
N PRO A 62 5.63 -15.88 3.74
CA PRO A 62 6.53 -14.94 3.07
C PRO A 62 5.78 -13.75 2.45
N TYR A 63 4.59 -14.00 1.87
CA TYR A 63 3.77 -12.94 1.29
C TYR A 63 3.30 -11.93 2.35
N TRP A 64 2.97 -12.40 3.55
CA TRP A 64 2.62 -11.53 4.66
C TRP A 64 3.81 -10.71 5.15
N TYR A 65 4.99 -11.31 5.30
CA TYR A 65 6.19 -10.59 5.73
C TYR A 65 6.63 -9.54 4.72
N VAL A 66 6.70 -9.89 3.43
CA VAL A 66 7.09 -8.96 2.37
C VAL A 66 6.03 -7.89 2.17
N GLY A 67 4.75 -8.26 2.19
CA GLY A 67 3.64 -7.30 2.11
C GLY A 67 3.66 -6.29 3.26
N ALA A 68 3.89 -6.75 4.49
CA ALA A 68 4.02 -5.89 5.66
C ALA A 68 5.26 -4.97 5.58
N ALA A 69 6.39 -5.48 5.07
CA ALA A 69 7.60 -4.67 4.86
C ALA A 69 7.39 -3.56 3.81
N PHE A 70 6.68 -3.84 2.72
CA PHE A 70 6.33 -2.83 1.73
C PHE A 70 5.31 -1.82 2.28
N ALA A 71 4.34 -2.29 3.10
CA ALA A 71 3.37 -1.40 3.75
C ALA A 71 4.06 -0.46 4.75
N SER A 72 4.99 -0.96 5.56
CA SER A 72 5.75 -0.13 6.51
C SER A 72 6.66 0.86 5.78
N LEU A 73 7.33 0.44 4.69
CA LEU A 73 8.08 1.35 3.81
C LEU A 73 7.18 2.41 3.17
N ALA A 74 5.98 2.05 2.74
CA ALA A 74 5.02 2.99 2.17
C ALA A 74 4.61 4.03 3.22
N LEU A 75 4.24 3.61 4.44
CA LEU A 75 3.88 4.51 5.54
C LEU A 75 5.06 5.41 5.94
N PHE A 76 6.26 4.84 6.04
CA PHE A 76 7.48 5.60 6.29
C PHE A 76 7.71 6.65 5.19
N SER A 77 7.59 6.24 3.92
CA SER A 77 7.69 7.17 2.79
C SER A 77 6.61 8.26 2.84
N MET A 78 5.38 7.97 3.27
CA MET A 78 4.33 8.99 3.39
C MET A 78 4.63 10.03 4.49
N VAL A 79 5.30 9.64 5.58
CA VAL A 79 5.70 10.55 6.67
C VAL A 79 6.89 11.42 6.26
N PHE A 80 7.90 10.83 5.63
CA PHE A 80 9.15 11.54 5.28
C PHE A 80 9.11 12.24 3.92
N THR A 81 8.48 11.61 2.92
CA THR A 81 8.27 12.17 1.58
C THR A 81 6.95 12.93 1.53
N ARG A 82 6.72 13.85 2.49
CA ARG A 82 5.77 14.94 2.24
C ARG A 82 6.27 15.65 0.99
N SER A 83 5.50 15.61 -0.09
CA SER A 83 5.81 16.44 -1.25
C SER A 83 5.65 17.88 -0.77
N VAL A 84 6.73 18.49 -0.31
CA VAL A 84 6.80 19.91 -0.06
C VAL A 84 6.71 20.51 -1.47
N TRP A 85 5.48 20.75 -1.93
CA TRP A 85 5.28 21.94 -2.73
C TRP A 85 5.56 23.09 -1.77
N VAL A 86 6.84 23.49 -1.70
CA VAL A 86 7.16 24.84 -1.28
C VAL A 86 6.40 25.67 -2.28
N ASP A 87 5.33 26.32 -1.83
CA ASP A 87 4.62 27.30 -2.62
C ASP A 87 5.63 28.42 -2.88
N ASN A 88 6.44 28.27 -3.93
CA ASN A 88 7.30 29.31 -4.48
C ASN A 88 6.39 30.33 -5.20
N LYS A 89 5.47 30.93 -4.45
CA LYS A 89 4.56 31.98 -4.91
C LYS A 89 4.71 33.30 -4.14
N GLU A 90 5.84 33.52 -3.46
CA GLU A 90 6.10 34.80 -2.78
C GLU A 90 7.34 35.56 -3.27
N THR A 91 8.09 35.05 -4.25
CA THR A 91 9.28 35.76 -4.77
C THR A 91 9.11 36.37 -6.16
N SER A 92 7.92 36.31 -6.76
CA SER A 92 7.61 37.02 -8.02
C SER A 92 6.76 38.28 -7.83
N SER A 93 6.40 38.64 -6.59
CA SER A 93 5.65 39.87 -6.28
C SER A 93 6.49 40.96 -5.62
N MET A 94 7.80 40.77 -5.43
CA MET A 94 8.70 41.87 -5.07
C MET A 94 9.39 42.35 -6.34
N SER A 95 8.61 43.13 -7.09
CA SER A 95 9.05 44.23 -7.94
C SER A 95 10.16 45.05 -7.30
#